data_AF-A0A7K8DQL3-F1
#
_entry.id   AF-A0A7K8DQL3-F1
#
_cell.length_a   1.000
_cell.length_b   1.000
_cell.length_c   1.000
_cell.angle_alpha   90.00
_cell.angle_beta   90.00
_cell.angle_gamma   90.00
#
_symmetry.space_group_name_H-M   'P 1'
#
loop_
_entity.id
_entity.type
_entity.pdbx_description
1 polymer ?
#
loop_
_entity_poly.entity_id
_entity_poly.type
_entity_poly.pdbx_seq_one_letter_code
_entity_poly.pdbx_strand_id
1 'polypeptide(L)'
;GASRKEEKEVEADRAVPEKEERSEPSLLCPPPRSRSYLPPKDLQSCLESHVREVFGPSVPEDWQQTPLRENWLKHRLLAQLAAKLGHAVPNSQLHQMRRAGDVLGFY
;
A
#
# COMPACT_ATOMS: atom_id res chain seq x y z
N GLY A 1 6.90 32.96 76.67
CA GLY A 1 7.34 31.55 76.73
C GLY A 1 7.13 30.92 75.37
N ALA A 2 8.19 30.30 74.84
CA ALA A 2 8.28 29.47 73.63
C ALA A 2 7.86 30.17 72.32
N SER A 3 8.74 30.83 71.56
CA SER A 3 9.91 30.31 70.81
C SER A 3 9.57 29.06 69.98
N ARG A 4 9.15 29.29 68.73
CA ARG A 4 8.99 28.28 67.68
C ARG A 4 10.31 28.18 66.89
N LYS A 5 10.87 26.98 66.81
CA LYS A 5 12.10 26.63 66.09
C LYS A 5 11.78 25.85 64.80
N GLU A 6 12.83 25.67 63.99
CA GLU A 6 12.99 24.95 62.69
C GLU A 6 12.85 25.87 61.45
N GLU A 7 13.91 26.34 60.75
CA GLU A 7 15.11 25.68 60.16
C GLU A 7 14.72 24.45 59.31
N LYS A 8 15.14 24.19 58.07
CA LYS A 8 15.98 24.81 57.04
C LYS A 8 15.82 23.92 55.78
N GLU A 9 16.01 24.49 54.60
CA GLU A 9 16.05 23.87 53.26
C GLU A 9 16.71 22.48 53.18
N VAL A 10 16.14 21.54 52.40
CA VAL A 10 16.88 20.56 51.56
C VAL A 10 16.06 20.19 50.31
N GLU A 11 16.59 20.66 49.19
CA GLU A 11 16.52 20.16 47.80
C GLU A 11 16.54 18.63 47.66
N ALA A 12 15.66 18.07 46.82
CA ALA A 12 15.99 16.94 45.94
C ALA A 12 14.76 16.52 45.12
N ASP A 13 14.82 16.86 43.84
CA ASP A 13 14.65 15.89 42.75
C ASP A 13 13.62 14.77 42.99
N ARG A 14 12.38 15.02 42.54
CA ARG A 14 11.56 13.93 42.04
C ARG A 14 11.02 14.33 40.69
N ALA A 15 11.88 14.09 39.70
CA ALA A 15 11.51 13.91 38.31
C ALA A 15 10.16 13.19 38.22
N VAL A 16 9.13 13.93 37.81
CA VAL A 16 8.03 13.31 37.07
C VAL A 16 8.55 13.34 35.63
N PRO A 17 9.04 12.24 35.05
CA PRO A 17 9.19 12.23 33.62
C PRO A 17 7.77 12.41 33.09
N GLU A 18 7.54 13.56 32.43
CA GLU A 18 6.44 13.73 31.49
C GLU A 18 6.41 12.43 30.69
N LYS A 19 5.37 11.62 30.93
CA LYS A 19 5.15 10.43 30.14
C LYS A 19 5.02 10.97 28.74
N GLU A 20 6.06 10.80 27.94
CA GLU A 20 5.97 10.80 26.50
C GLU A 20 4.72 10.00 26.19
N GLU A 21 3.66 10.72 25.83
CA GLU A 21 2.51 10.14 25.19
C GLU A 21 3.10 9.49 23.94
N ARG A 22 3.44 8.20 24.08
CA ARG A 22 3.58 7.29 22.96
C ARG A 22 2.24 7.40 22.28
N SER A 23 2.15 8.30 21.30
CA SER A 23 1.02 8.44 20.39
C SER A 23 0.89 7.08 19.72
N GLU A 24 0.11 6.19 20.33
CA GLU A 24 -0.26 4.93 19.71
C GLU A 24 -0.89 5.31 18.37
N PRO A 25 -0.38 4.77 17.24
CA PRO A 25 -0.94 5.09 15.96
C PRO A 25 -2.40 4.65 15.98
N SER A 26 -3.30 5.63 16.00
CA SER A 26 -4.73 5.39 16.06
C SER A 26 -5.15 4.57 14.83
N LEU A 27 -5.56 3.33 15.03
CA LEU A 27 -6.03 2.41 13.98
C LEU A 27 -7.47 2.76 13.54
N LEU A 28 -7.71 4.02 13.21
CA LEU A 28 -9.01 4.48 12.73
C LEU A 28 -9.29 3.88 11.35
N CYS A 29 -10.55 3.53 11.12
CA CYS A 29 -10.98 2.98 9.83
C CYS A 29 -10.77 4.03 8.73
N PRO A 30 -10.07 3.71 7.64
CA PRO A 30 -9.92 4.65 6.53
C PRO A 30 -11.28 4.89 5.86
N PRO A 31 -11.48 6.07 5.23
CA PRO A 31 -12.69 6.33 4.47
C PRO A 31 -12.83 5.33 3.32
N PRO A 32 -14.07 4.92 2.97
CA PRO A 32 -14.31 4.03 1.86
C PRO A 32 -13.87 4.69 0.54
N ARG A 33 -13.27 3.89 -0.35
CA ARG A 33 -12.87 4.34 -1.70
C ARG A 33 -14.06 4.27 -2.66
N SER A 34 -14.16 5.24 -3.56
CA SER A 34 -15.09 5.15 -4.69
C SER A 34 -14.74 3.94 -5.56
N ARG A 35 -15.76 3.27 -6.10
CA ARG A 35 -15.61 2.16 -7.06
C ARG A 35 -15.67 2.63 -8.52
N SER A 36 -15.95 3.90 -8.77
CA SER A 36 -15.96 4.47 -10.12
C SER A 36 -14.56 4.39 -10.73
N TYR A 37 -14.44 3.76 -11.89
CA TYR A 37 -13.18 3.65 -12.63
C TYR A 37 -13.27 4.44 -13.93
N LEU A 38 -12.20 5.18 -14.23
CA LEU A 38 -12.00 5.86 -15.51
C LEU A 38 -10.59 5.50 -15.99
N PRO A 39 -10.44 4.86 -17.16
CA PRO A 39 -9.14 4.42 -17.64
C PRO A 39 -8.23 5.64 -17.95
N PRO A 40 -6.98 5.64 -17.46
CA PRO A 40 -6.01 6.66 -17.83
C PRO A 40 -5.64 6.62 -19.31
N LYS A 41 -5.26 7.76 -19.88
CA LYS A 41 -4.83 7.84 -21.29
C LYS A 41 -3.55 7.03 -21.58
N ASP A 42 -2.70 6.90 -20.58
CA ASP A 42 -1.43 6.18 -20.59
C ASP A 42 -1.56 4.73 -20.11
N LEU A 43 -2.78 4.19 -20.01
CA LEU A 43 -3.03 2.82 -19.52
C LEU A 43 -2.15 1.79 -20.22
N GLN A 44 -2.09 1.84 -21.55
CA GLN A 44 -1.33 0.89 -22.35
C GLN A 44 0.17 0.92 -22.02
N SER A 45 0.77 2.11 -21.98
CA SER A 45 2.20 2.29 -21.64
C SER A 45 2.51 1.92 -20.18
N CYS A 46 1.59 2.20 -19.27
CA CYS A 46 1.70 1.82 -17.87
C CYS A 46 1.70 0.29 -17.72
N LEU A 47 0.77 -0.40 -18.39
CA LEU A 47 0.63 -1.85 -18.34
C LEU A 47 1.86 -2.54 -18.97
N GLU A 48 2.31 -2.05 -20.13
CA GLU A 48 3.52 -2.55 -20.78
C GLU A 48 4.75 -2.45 -19.86
N SER A 49 4.92 -1.31 -19.19
CA SER A 49 6.04 -1.09 -18.28
C SER A 49 6.03 -2.08 -17.11
N HIS A 50 4.86 -2.35 -16.51
CA HIS A 50 4.72 -3.33 -15.43
C HIS A 50 4.92 -4.77 -15.92
N VAL A 51 4.44 -5.11 -17.13
CA VAL A 51 4.66 -6.44 -17.72
C VAL A 51 6.16 -6.65 -17.95
N ARG A 52 6.87 -5.67 -18.52
CA ARG A 52 8.32 -5.74 -18.71
C ARG A 52 9.09 -5.82 -17.40
N GLU A 53 8.67 -5.11 -16.36
CA GLU A 53 9.28 -5.17 -15.03
C GLU A 53 9.11 -6.56 -14.38
N VAL A 54 7.90 -7.12 -14.44
CA VAL A 54 7.55 -8.38 -13.74
C VAL A 54 8.08 -9.60 -14.48
N PHE A 55 7.94 -9.65 -15.81
CA PHE A 55 8.30 -10.81 -16.63
C PHE A 55 9.71 -10.71 -17.24
N GLY A 56 10.32 -9.52 -17.22
CA GLY A 56 11.70 -9.30 -17.64
C GLY A 56 11.93 -9.56 -19.14
N PRO A 57 13.12 -10.04 -19.54
CA PRO A 57 13.51 -10.20 -20.94
C PRO A 57 12.72 -11.27 -21.70
N SER A 58 11.91 -12.07 -21.00
CA SER A 58 11.05 -13.10 -21.60
C SER A 58 9.79 -12.52 -22.27
N VAL A 59 9.57 -11.21 -22.17
CA VAL A 59 8.42 -10.53 -22.77
C VAL A 59 8.60 -10.44 -24.29
N PRO A 60 7.64 -10.96 -25.09
CA PRO A 60 7.66 -10.80 -26.54
C PRO A 60 7.49 -9.35 -26.95
N GLU A 61 7.84 -9.03 -28.20
CA GLU A 61 7.63 -7.69 -28.78
C GLU A 61 6.15 -7.29 -28.76
N ASP A 62 5.25 -8.22 -29.08
CA ASP A 62 3.82 -8.11 -28.77
C ASP A 62 3.56 -8.50 -27.30
N TRP A 63 3.89 -7.58 -26.40
CA TRP A 63 3.80 -7.79 -24.95
C TRP A 63 2.39 -8.21 -24.49
N GLN A 64 1.32 -7.90 -25.25
CA GLN A 64 -0.05 -8.29 -24.91
C GLN A 64 -0.24 -9.81 -24.94
N GLN A 65 0.60 -10.54 -25.69
CA GLN A 65 0.56 -12.01 -25.75
C GLN A 65 1.26 -12.69 -24.57
N THR A 66 1.90 -11.92 -23.69
CA THR A 66 2.65 -12.46 -22.55
C THR A 66 1.73 -13.36 -21.71
N PRO A 67 2.03 -14.66 -21.58
CA PRO A 67 1.16 -15.59 -20.89
C PRO A 67 1.30 -15.48 -19.36
N LEU A 68 0.18 -15.29 -18.66
CA LEU A 68 0.08 -15.21 -17.20
C LEU A 68 -0.02 -16.60 -16.55
N ARG A 69 0.89 -17.52 -16.90
CA ARG A 69 0.86 -18.93 -16.43
C ARG A 69 1.29 -19.08 -14.98
N GLU A 70 2.31 -18.33 -14.59
CA GLU A 70 2.88 -18.41 -13.25
C GLU A 70 2.03 -17.59 -12.28
N ASN A 71 1.38 -18.27 -11.33
CA ASN A 71 0.45 -17.64 -10.39
C ASN A 71 1.09 -16.50 -9.58
N TRP A 72 2.37 -16.65 -9.21
CA TRP A 72 3.09 -15.63 -8.44
C TRP A 72 3.38 -14.37 -9.27
N LEU A 73 3.79 -14.50 -10.53
CA LEU A 73 3.97 -13.38 -11.47
C LEU A 73 2.64 -12.69 -11.79
N LYS A 74 1.61 -13.49 -12.06
CA LYS A 74 0.25 -12.99 -12.29
C LYS A 74 -0.25 -12.19 -11.09
N HIS A 75 -0.10 -12.73 -9.88
CA HIS A 75 -0.45 -12.03 -8.65
C HIS A 75 0.33 -10.72 -8.51
N ARG A 76 1.65 -10.75 -8.70
CA ARG A 76 2.51 -9.57 -8.61
C ARG A 76 2.08 -8.47 -9.57
N LEU A 77 1.85 -8.80 -10.84
CA LEU A 77 1.37 -7.86 -11.86
C LEU A 77 0.02 -7.24 -11.45
N LEU A 78 -0.97 -8.08 -11.13
CA LEU A 78 -2.32 -7.60 -10.79
C LEU A 78 -2.33 -6.76 -9.52
N ALA A 79 -1.52 -7.09 -8.52
CA ALA A 79 -1.39 -6.33 -7.28
C ALA A 79 -0.76 -4.95 -7.52
N GLN A 80 0.31 -4.87 -8.33
CA GLN A 80 0.93 -3.60 -8.70
C GLN A 80 -0.06 -2.71 -9.49
N LEU A 81 -0.79 -3.27 -10.46
CA LEU A 81 -1.81 -2.54 -11.21
C LEU A 81 -2.95 -2.06 -10.31
N ALA A 82 -3.44 -2.89 -9.38
CA ALA A 82 -4.48 -2.50 -8.45
C ALA A 82 -4.04 -1.38 -7.50
N ALA A 83 -2.79 -1.38 -7.05
CA ALA A 83 -2.22 -0.30 -6.26
C ALA A 83 -2.09 0.99 -7.08
N LYS A 84 -1.63 0.89 -8.33
CA LYS A 84 -1.40 2.04 -9.22
C LYS A 84 -2.69 2.68 -9.75
N LEU A 85 -3.65 1.86 -10.19
CA LEU A 85 -4.92 2.29 -10.81
C LEU A 85 -6.05 2.44 -9.79
N GLY A 86 -5.89 1.88 -8.58
CA GLY A 86 -6.92 1.88 -7.55
C GLY A 86 -8.13 1.01 -7.87
N HIS A 87 -8.02 0.15 -8.88
CA HIS A 87 -9.07 -0.74 -9.34
C HIS A 87 -8.52 -2.16 -9.43
N ALA A 88 -9.17 -3.13 -8.78
CA ALA A 88 -8.69 -4.51 -8.70
C ALA A 88 -9.61 -5.43 -9.50
N VAL A 89 -9.03 -6.45 -10.13
CA VAL A 89 -9.79 -7.47 -10.86
C VAL A 89 -10.60 -8.32 -9.86
N PRO A 90 -11.92 -8.47 -10.06
CA PRO A 90 -12.75 -9.36 -9.24
C PRO A 90 -12.33 -10.83 -9.32
N ASN A 91 -12.51 -11.56 -8.22
CA ASN A 91 -12.17 -13.00 -8.15
C ASN A 91 -12.86 -13.84 -9.23
N SER A 92 -14.10 -13.49 -9.60
CA SER A 92 -14.86 -14.17 -10.66
C SER A 92 -14.22 -14.03 -12.04
N GLN A 93 -13.43 -12.99 -12.28
CA GLN A 93 -12.77 -12.72 -13.57
C GLN A 93 -11.30 -13.15 -13.59
N LEU A 94 -10.70 -13.53 -12.46
CA LEU A 94 -9.29 -13.92 -12.39
C LEU A 94 -8.96 -15.09 -13.34
N HIS A 95 -9.86 -16.05 -13.54
CA HIS A 95 -9.62 -17.19 -14.45
C HIS A 95 -9.59 -16.79 -15.94
N GLN A 96 -10.12 -15.61 -16.27
CA GLN A 96 -10.15 -15.04 -17.62
C GLN A 96 -8.86 -14.29 -17.94
N MET A 97 -8.13 -13.81 -16.93
CA MET A 97 -6.84 -13.13 -17.07
C MET A 97 -5.72 -14.13 -17.42
N ARG A 98 -5.63 -14.55 -18.69
CA ARG A 98 -4.67 -15.57 -19.16
C ARG A 98 -3.46 -14.96 -19.87
N ARG A 99 -3.62 -13.79 -20.46
CA ARG A 99 -2.58 -13.01 -21.14
C ARG A 99 -2.62 -11.56 -20.69
N ALA A 100 -1.53 -10.82 -20.89
CA ALA A 100 -1.47 -9.39 -20.58
C ALA A 100 -2.54 -8.59 -21.33
N GLY A 101 -2.89 -8.99 -22.55
CA GLY A 101 -3.98 -8.40 -23.33
C GLY A 101 -5.36 -8.59 -22.69
N ASP A 102 -5.62 -9.69 -21.99
CA ASP A 102 -6.88 -9.89 -21.26
C ASP A 102 -7.01 -8.89 -20.11
N VAL A 103 -5.88 -8.55 -19.47
CA VAL A 103 -5.81 -7.54 -18.40
C VAL A 103 -6.02 -6.15 -18.99
N LEU A 104 -5.40 -5.85 -20.12
CA LEU A 104 -5.63 -4.60 -20.85
C LEU A 104 -7.09 -4.46 -21.34
N GLY A 105 -7.76 -5.56 -21.69
CA GLY A 105 -9.17 -5.53 -22.08
C GLY A 105 -10.14 -5.38 -20.91
N PHE A 106 -9.70 -5.66 -19.68
CA PHE A 106 -10.49 -5.47 -18.46
C PHE A 106 -10.44 -4.02 -17.96
N TYR A 107 -9.25 -3.41 -17.98
CA TYR A 107 -9.06 -2.00 -17.62
C TYR A 107 -9.47 -1.08 -18.77
#